data_AF-A0A7M2YW90-F1
#
_entry.id   AF-A0A7M2YW90-F1
#
_cell.length_a   1.000
_cell.length_b   1.000
_cell.length_c   1.000
_cell.angle_alpha   90.00
_cell.angle_beta   90.00
_cell.angle_gamma   90.00
#
_symmetry.space_group_name_H-M   'P 1'
#
loop_
_entity.id
_entity.type
_entity.pdbx_description
1 polymer ?
#
loop_
_entity_poly.entity_id
_entity_poly.type
_entity_poly.pdbx_seq_one_letter_code
_entity_poly.pdbx_strand_id
1 'polypeptide(L)'
;MRRIIVSALAAAVALSTAGLAVAKLNASGVSAATATFSAAKERSETRTCTADGKTYEITSGRYVGAIDFADPNSALDGPLAIKVRAVVNKTDGIGWIEGSFRGRDDARRTHARFWGALDGSGNLDGFLQGRANERDAFLLGSLSATFTADGGFAGGRLGNGSTSLPAVLAGRPCKDSKPAGTAVRLSVKGEVTAIDASSITVKPRDGSAEQTCKIVSPTSPSTAGIAVGSKVEIRCALVGTDMTLVKLEKKS
;
A
#
# COMPACT_ATOMS: atom_id res chain seq x y z
N MET A 1 46.00 -30.39 -31.44
CA MET A 1 44.88 -30.77 -30.54
C MET A 1 44.86 -29.80 -29.37
N ARG A 2 43.68 -29.24 -29.09
CA ARG A 2 43.37 -28.23 -28.05
C ARG A 2 43.60 -28.73 -26.62
N ARG A 3 43.86 -27.81 -25.68
CA ARG A 3 43.32 -27.75 -24.29
C ARG A 3 43.87 -26.48 -23.61
N ILE A 4 43.18 -25.35 -23.79
CA ILE A 4 42.16 -24.76 -22.90
C ILE A 4 42.77 -24.29 -21.56
N ILE A 5 43.01 -22.98 -21.54
CA ILE A 5 43.33 -22.13 -20.40
C ILE A 5 42.11 -22.10 -19.48
N VAL A 6 42.26 -22.50 -18.22
CA VAL A 6 41.22 -22.37 -17.19
C VAL A 6 41.51 -21.10 -16.39
N SER A 7 40.79 -20.04 -16.71
CA SER A 7 40.76 -18.79 -15.96
C SER A 7 39.91 -18.99 -14.71
N ALA A 8 40.52 -18.90 -13.54
CA ALA A 8 39.83 -18.89 -12.26
C ALA A 8 39.10 -17.55 -12.07
N LEU A 9 37.78 -17.53 -12.22
CA LEU A 9 36.95 -16.45 -11.71
C LEU A 9 36.54 -16.80 -10.27
N ALA A 10 37.17 -16.11 -9.32
CA ALA A 10 36.79 -16.14 -7.92
C ALA A 10 35.44 -15.40 -7.75
N ALA A 11 34.35 -16.16 -7.61
CA ALA A 11 33.09 -15.63 -7.12
C ALA A 11 33.20 -15.48 -5.59
N ALA A 12 33.50 -14.28 -5.12
CA ALA A 12 33.45 -13.94 -3.71
C ALA A 12 31.98 -13.97 -3.24
N VAL A 13 31.60 -15.07 -2.59
CA VAL A 13 30.32 -15.18 -1.89
C VAL A 13 30.47 -14.49 -0.54
N ALA A 14 29.97 -13.26 -0.43
CA ALA A 14 29.82 -12.61 0.86
C ALA A 14 28.64 -13.25 1.61
N LEU A 15 28.91 -14.18 2.53
CA LEU A 15 27.96 -14.61 3.56
C LEU A 15 27.94 -13.55 4.66
N SER A 16 27.15 -12.49 4.49
CA SER A 16 26.81 -11.58 5.58
C SER A 16 25.65 -12.16 6.39
N THR A 17 25.94 -12.52 7.64
CA THR A 17 24.95 -12.92 8.64
C THR A 17 23.99 -11.74 8.92
N ALA A 18 22.72 -11.87 8.53
CA ALA A 18 21.70 -10.90 8.89
C ALA A 18 21.35 -11.05 10.39
N GLY A 19 21.69 -10.05 11.19
CA GLY A 19 21.31 -9.96 12.59
C GLY A 19 19.79 -9.82 12.73
N LEU A 20 19.18 -10.69 13.53
CA LEU A 20 17.74 -10.70 13.78
C LEU A 20 17.34 -9.55 14.74
N ALA A 21 17.19 -8.34 14.21
CA ALA A 21 16.37 -7.32 14.84
C ALA A 21 14.92 -7.50 14.37
N VAL A 22 14.13 -8.26 15.13
CA VAL A 22 12.69 -8.42 14.88
C VAL A 22 11.97 -7.19 15.45
N ALA A 23 12.00 -6.10 14.69
CA ALA A 23 11.06 -5.00 14.89
C ALA A 23 9.78 -5.34 14.13
N LYS A 24 8.64 -5.42 14.83
CA LYS A 24 7.32 -5.31 14.18
C LYS A 24 7.30 -3.96 13.46
N LEU A 25 7.53 -3.96 12.15
CA LEU A 25 7.46 -2.76 11.34
C LEU A 25 6.00 -2.32 11.25
N ASN A 26 5.55 -1.56 12.26
CA ASN A 26 4.29 -0.83 12.23
C ASN A 26 4.61 0.55 11.66
N ALA A 27 4.54 0.71 10.33
CA ALA A 27 4.65 2.04 9.75
C ALA A 27 3.43 2.87 10.20
N SER A 28 3.57 3.70 11.24
CA SER A 28 2.51 4.60 11.70
C SER A 28 2.55 5.94 10.96
N GLY A 29 2.99 5.93 9.69
CA GLY A 29 3.30 7.14 8.94
C GLY A 29 3.84 6.84 7.55
N VAL A 30 4.37 7.88 6.90
CA VAL A 30 5.11 7.78 5.63
C VAL A 30 6.58 8.08 5.92
N SER A 31 7.46 7.17 5.56
CA SER A 31 8.91 7.33 5.71
C SER A 31 9.62 7.04 4.39
N ALA A 32 10.75 7.69 4.16
CA ALA A 32 11.63 7.33 3.05
C ALA A 32 12.13 5.90 3.23
N ALA A 33 12.25 5.18 2.12
CA ALA A 33 12.83 3.86 2.06
C ALA A 33 13.85 3.84 0.93
N THR A 34 15.02 3.28 1.20
CA THR A 34 15.98 2.97 0.15
C THR A 34 16.48 1.55 0.37
N ALA A 35 16.76 0.84 -0.71
CA ALA A 35 17.32 -0.50 -0.65
C ALA A 35 18.23 -0.78 -1.83
N THR A 36 19.18 -1.68 -1.65
CA THR A 36 19.93 -2.31 -2.73
C THR A 36 19.51 -3.76 -2.87
N PHE A 37 19.53 -4.29 -4.08
CA PHE A 37 19.24 -5.70 -4.32
C PHE A 37 20.05 -6.27 -5.47
N SER A 38 20.22 -7.58 -5.45
CA SER A 38 20.73 -8.35 -6.58
C SER A 38 19.99 -9.67 -6.66
N ALA A 39 19.83 -10.21 -7.87
CA ALA A 39 19.19 -11.50 -8.08
C ALA A 39 19.76 -12.20 -9.30
N ALA A 40 20.35 -13.37 -9.11
CA ALA A 40 20.91 -14.19 -10.17
C ALA A 40 19.84 -15.08 -10.81
N LYS A 41 20.10 -15.56 -12.04
CA LYS A 41 19.22 -16.50 -12.74
C LYS A 41 19.06 -17.79 -11.93
N GLU A 42 17.81 -18.13 -11.61
CA GLU A 42 17.44 -19.47 -11.16
C GLU A 42 16.92 -20.28 -12.36
N ARG A 43 16.02 -19.68 -13.15
CA ARG A 43 15.49 -20.27 -14.39
C ARG A 43 15.06 -19.15 -15.34
N SER A 44 15.45 -19.22 -16.60
CA SER A 44 14.92 -18.33 -17.63
C SER A 44 14.67 -19.09 -18.92
N GLU A 45 13.69 -18.61 -19.67
CA GLU A 45 13.38 -19.06 -21.02
C GLU A 45 13.27 -17.82 -21.90
N THR A 46 14.04 -17.83 -22.97
CA THR A 46 14.12 -16.73 -23.92
C THR A 46 13.71 -17.24 -25.29
N ARG A 47 12.81 -16.52 -25.95
CA ARG A 47 12.42 -16.77 -27.33
C ARG A 47 12.56 -15.50 -28.15
N THR A 48 12.91 -15.65 -29.42
CA THR A 48 12.98 -14.54 -30.37
C THR A 48 11.83 -14.65 -31.37
N CYS A 49 11.24 -13.52 -31.74
CA CYS A 49 10.29 -13.45 -32.84
C CYS A 49 10.45 -12.16 -33.63
N THR A 50 10.11 -12.22 -34.91
CA THR A 50 10.12 -11.05 -35.80
C THR A 50 8.69 -10.62 -36.07
N ALA A 51 8.41 -9.33 -35.89
CA ALA A 51 7.14 -8.71 -36.21
C ALA A 51 7.40 -7.28 -36.73
N ASP A 52 6.67 -6.85 -37.75
CA ASP A 52 6.80 -5.51 -38.34
C ASP A 52 8.25 -5.14 -38.74
N GLY A 53 9.01 -6.11 -39.24
CA GLY A 53 10.42 -5.93 -39.63
C GLY A 53 11.40 -5.79 -38.45
N LYS A 54 10.93 -5.89 -37.21
CA LYS A 54 11.72 -5.74 -35.99
C LYS A 54 11.90 -7.07 -35.27
N THR A 55 13.05 -7.26 -34.64
CA THR A 55 13.36 -8.47 -33.87
C THR A 55 13.09 -8.23 -32.40
N TYR A 56 12.28 -9.09 -31.80
CA TYR A 56 11.94 -9.04 -30.38
C TYR A 56 12.51 -10.25 -29.65
N GLU A 57 13.14 -10.00 -28.51
CA GLU A 57 13.53 -11.02 -27.53
C GLU A 57 12.55 -10.97 -26.37
N ILE A 58 11.89 -12.10 -26.11
CA ILE A 58 10.90 -12.25 -25.05
C ILE A 58 11.46 -13.23 -24.03
N THR A 59 11.69 -12.73 -22.82
CA THR A 59 12.23 -13.51 -21.70
C THR A 59 11.18 -13.69 -20.63
N SER A 60 10.96 -14.93 -20.19
CA SER A 60 10.23 -15.23 -18.95
C SER A 60 11.19 -15.91 -17.98
N GLY A 61 11.30 -15.41 -16.76
CA GLY A 61 12.33 -15.90 -15.85
C GLY A 61 12.00 -15.74 -14.38
N ARG A 62 12.72 -16.52 -13.59
CA ARG A 62 12.78 -16.48 -12.14
C ARG A 62 14.22 -16.28 -11.71
N TYR A 63 14.42 -15.29 -10.86
CA TYR A 63 15.70 -14.85 -10.35
C TYR A 63 15.66 -14.83 -8.84
N VAL A 64 16.76 -15.20 -8.19
CA VAL A 64 16.86 -15.29 -6.73
C VAL A 64 18.10 -14.57 -6.23
N GLY A 65 17.99 -13.94 -5.06
CA GLY A 65 19.10 -13.25 -4.43
C GLY A 65 18.67 -12.63 -3.11
N ALA A 66 19.10 -11.41 -2.84
CA ALA A 66 18.84 -10.71 -1.58
C ALA A 66 18.48 -9.24 -1.81
N ILE A 67 17.79 -8.68 -0.83
CA ILE A 67 17.52 -7.25 -0.72
C ILE A 67 17.99 -6.76 0.65
N ASP A 68 18.63 -5.59 0.64
CA ASP A 68 19.17 -4.91 1.80
C ASP A 68 18.61 -3.48 1.83
N PHE A 69 17.74 -3.19 2.80
CA PHE A 69 17.18 -1.88 3.08
C PHE A 69 18.12 -1.07 3.96
N ALA A 70 18.23 0.23 3.69
CA ALA A 70 18.92 1.15 4.57
C ALA A 70 18.18 1.30 5.92
N ASP A 71 18.94 1.59 6.97
CA ASP A 71 18.37 1.90 8.28
C ASP A 71 17.37 3.07 8.21
N PRO A 72 16.27 3.02 8.99
CA PRO A 72 15.93 2.03 10.02
C PRO A 72 15.14 0.81 9.51
N ASN A 73 15.12 0.58 8.18
CA ASN A 73 14.24 -0.42 7.56
C ASN A 73 14.90 -1.80 7.35
N SER A 74 16.09 -2.03 7.90
CA SER A 74 16.86 -3.29 7.81
C SER A 74 16.08 -4.53 8.30
N ALA A 75 15.00 -4.34 9.06
CA ALA A 75 14.05 -5.41 9.39
C ALA A 75 13.34 -6.02 8.15
N LEU A 76 13.40 -5.37 6.99
CA LEU A 76 12.85 -5.85 5.72
C LEU A 76 13.86 -6.63 4.86
N ASP A 77 15.10 -6.75 5.32
CA ASP A 77 16.17 -7.45 4.62
C ASP A 77 15.88 -8.94 4.51
N GLY A 78 16.45 -9.55 3.47
CA GLY A 78 16.47 -10.99 3.36
C GLY A 78 16.40 -11.54 1.93
N PRO A 79 16.11 -12.85 1.81
CA PRO A 79 16.09 -13.52 0.52
C PRO A 79 14.95 -13.02 -0.35
N LEU A 80 15.27 -12.86 -1.62
CA LEU A 80 14.42 -12.30 -2.66
C LEU A 80 14.25 -13.33 -3.78
N ALA A 81 13.00 -13.54 -4.19
CA ALA A 81 12.68 -14.14 -5.49
C ALA A 81 11.90 -13.19 -6.39
N ILE A 82 12.41 -12.97 -7.61
CA ILE A 82 11.82 -12.14 -8.65
C ILE A 82 11.30 -13.04 -9.76
N LYS A 83 10.05 -12.86 -10.19
CA LYS A 83 9.50 -13.46 -11.42
C LYS A 83 9.18 -12.37 -12.39
N VAL A 84 9.62 -12.51 -13.64
CA VAL A 84 9.51 -11.44 -14.64
C VAL A 84 9.10 -11.96 -16.01
N ARG A 85 8.55 -11.03 -16.77
CA ARG A 85 8.45 -11.09 -18.22
C ARG A 85 9.08 -9.82 -18.79
N ALA A 86 10.05 -9.98 -19.68
CA ALA A 86 10.70 -8.89 -20.39
C ALA A 86 10.49 -9.05 -21.90
N VAL A 87 10.31 -7.93 -22.60
CA VAL A 87 10.25 -7.88 -24.06
C VAL A 87 11.17 -6.77 -24.52
N VAL A 88 12.17 -7.12 -25.32
CA VAL A 88 13.18 -6.18 -25.83
C VAL A 88 13.15 -6.21 -27.35
N ASN A 89 12.92 -5.05 -27.96
CA ASN A 89 13.15 -4.86 -29.37
C ASN A 89 14.65 -4.70 -29.61
N LYS A 90 15.29 -5.73 -30.17
CA LYS A 90 16.73 -5.77 -30.44
C LYS A 90 17.13 -4.86 -31.60
N THR A 91 16.18 -4.47 -32.45
CA THR A 91 16.43 -3.52 -33.54
C THR A 91 16.54 -2.09 -33.00
N ASP A 92 15.60 -1.68 -32.15
CA ASP A 92 15.56 -0.30 -31.63
C ASP A 92 16.28 -0.13 -30.28
N GLY A 93 16.68 -1.23 -29.63
CA GLY A 93 17.35 -1.20 -28.33
C GLY A 93 16.46 -0.65 -27.22
N ILE A 94 15.16 -0.93 -27.27
CA ILE A 94 14.21 -0.53 -26.22
C ILE A 94 13.32 -1.70 -25.84
N GLY A 95 12.89 -1.73 -24.59
CA GLY A 95 12.04 -2.79 -24.09
C GLY A 95 11.24 -2.40 -22.86
N TRP A 96 10.49 -3.36 -22.37
CA TRP A 96 9.76 -3.24 -21.13
C TRP A 96 9.89 -4.53 -20.33
N ILE A 97 9.73 -4.40 -19.02
CA ILE A 97 9.72 -5.51 -18.09
C ILE A 97 8.61 -5.32 -17.08
N GLU A 98 7.91 -6.41 -16.78
CA GLU A 98 7.01 -6.47 -15.64
C GLU A 98 7.40 -7.64 -14.75
N GLY A 99 7.16 -7.51 -13.45
CA GLY A 99 7.49 -8.58 -12.55
C GLY A 99 6.81 -8.51 -11.19
N SER A 100 7.08 -9.55 -10.42
CA SER A 100 6.68 -9.66 -9.03
C SER A 100 7.88 -10.00 -8.16
N PHE A 101 7.90 -9.38 -6.99
CA PHE A 101 8.90 -9.49 -5.95
C PHE A 101 8.28 -10.29 -4.80
N ARG A 102 9.00 -11.30 -4.30
CA ARG A 102 8.64 -11.99 -3.06
C ARG A 102 9.85 -12.08 -2.14
N GLY A 103 9.74 -11.45 -0.98
CA GLY A 103 10.60 -11.75 0.17
C GLY A 103 9.98 -12.92 0.94
N ARG A 104 10.73 -14.01 1.15
CA ARG A 104 10.24 -15.18 1.88
C ARG A 104 11.19 -15.53 3.01
N ASP A 105 10.75 -15.28 4.22
CA ASP A 105 11.29 -15.92 5.41
C ASP A 105 10.12 -16.44 6.26
N ASP A 106 10.35 -17.40 7.16
CA ASP A 106 9.33 -18.16 7.88
C ASP A 106 8.36 -17.29 8.70
N ALA A 107 8.74 -16.05 8.99
CA ALA A 107 7.91 -15.05 9.68
C ALA A 107 7.50 -13.84 8.81
N ARG A 108 7.96 -13.72 7.55
CA ARG A 108 7.85 -12.49 6.75
C ARG A 108 7.33 -12.74 5.34
N ARG A 109 6.28 -12.01 4.97
CA ARG A 109 5.74 -11.99 3.60
C ARG A 109 5.77 -10.57 3.07
N THR A 110 6.76 -10.29 2.23
CA THR A 110 6.80 -9.07 1.42
C THR A 110 6.43 -9.43 -0.01
N HIS A 111 5.47 -8.72 -0.57
CA HIS A 111 5.04 -8.92 -1.95
C HIS A 111 4.95 -7.59 -2.67
N ALA A 112 5.64 -7.46 -3.80
CA ALA A 112 5.54 -6.29 -4.67
C ALA A 112 5.32 -6.69 -6.13
N ARG A 113 4.79 -5.75 -6.91
CA ARG A 113 4.78 -5.76 -8.37
C ARG A 113 5.57 -4.57 -8.85
N PHE A 114 6.22 -4.72 -9.99
CA PHE A 114 6.94 -3.64 -10.63
C PHE A 114 6.77 -3.68 -12.14
N TRP A 115 6.99 -2.52 -12.74
CA TRP A 115 6.99 -2.29 -14.17
C TRP A 115 8.11 -1.31 -14.50
N GLY A 116 8.77 -1.48 -15.63
CA GLY A 116 9.81 -0.55 -16.06
C GLY A 116 10.13 -0.66 -17.53
N ALA A 117 10.87 0.34 -18.01
CA ALA A 117 11.46 0.37 -19.33
C ALA A 117 12.88 -0.20 -19.27
N LEU A 118 13.27 -0.89 -20.34
CA LEU A 118 14.63 -1.36 -20.55
C LEU A 118 15.24 -0.58 -21.71
N ASP A 119 16.46 -0.09 -21.53
CA ASP A 119 17.29 0.34 -22.66
C ASP A 119 18.04 -0.83 -23.32
N GLY A 120 18.73 -0.56 -24.42
CA GLY A 120 19.43 -1.57 -25.21
C GLY A 120 20.65 -2.17 -24.50
N SER A 121 21.11 -1.53 -23.42
CA SER A 121 22.19 -2.02 -22.56
C SER A 121 21.67 -2.83 -21.37
N GLY A 122 20.33 -2.97 -21.24
CA GLY A 122 19.69 -3.66 -20.15
C GLY A 122 19.51 -2.81 -18.89
N ASN A 123 19.71 -1.50 -18.95
CA ASN A 123 19.38 -0.63 -17.82
C ASN A 123 17.86 -0.56 -17.68
N LEU A 124 17.41 -0.78 -16.46
CA LEU A 124 16.02 -0.77 -16.04
C LEU A 124 15.77 0.49 -15.23
N ASP A 125 14.76 1.24 -15.65
CA ASP A 125 14.13 2.27 -14.84
C ASP A 125 12.63 1.98 -14.75
N GLY A 126 12.10 1.98 -13.53
CA GLY A 126 10.74 1.57 -13.29
C GLY A 126 10.17 2.05 -11.97
N PHE A 127 8.98 1.55 -11.69
CA PHE A 127 8.28 1.79 -10.45
C PHE A 127 7.80 0.47 -9.85
N LEU A 128 7.66 0.45 -8.54
CA LEU A 128 7.15 -0.69 -7.81
C LEU A 128 6.06 -0.29 -6.83
N GLN A 129 5.16 -1.23 -6.58
CA GLN A 129 4.17 -1.16 -5.55
C GLN A 129 4.12 -2.50 -4.82
N GLY A 130 4.24 -2.46 -3.49
CA GLY A 130 4.22 -3.66 -2.67
C GLY A 130 3.61 -3.44 -1.30
N ARG A 131 3.57 -4.53 -0.56
CA ARG A 131 3.19 -4.59 0.84
C ARG A 131 4.23 -5.35 1.63
N ALA A 132 4.52 -4.87 2.82
CA ALA A 132 5.33 -5.55 3.81
C ALA A 132 4.46 -5.95 5.01
N ASN A 133 4.72 -7.14 5.56
CA ASN A 133 4.17 -7.64 6.82
C ASN A 133 2.62 -7.55 6.96
N GLU A 134 1.91 -8.40 6.21
CA GLU A 134 0.47 -8.72 6.40
C GLU A 134 -0.50 -7.58 6.78
N ARG A 135 -0.32 -6.37 6.19
CA ARG A 135 -1.29 -5.26 5.95
C ARG A 135 -0.89 -3.88 6.49
N ASP A 136 0.23 -3.74 7.19
CA ASP A 136 0.52 -2.49 7.91
C ASP A 136 1.47 -1.51 7.19
N ALA A 137 2.16 -1.93 6.13
CA ALA A 137 3.02 -1.06 5.34
C ALA A 137 2.91 -1.32 3.83
N PHE A 138 2.71 -0.25 3.06
CA PHE A 138 2.83 -0.21 1.61
C PHE A 138 4.22 0.28 1.24
N LEU A 139 4.84 -0.34 0.25
CA LEU A 139 6.07 0.13 -0.36
C LEU A 139 5.73 0.69 -1.74
N LEU A 140 6.06 1.95 -1.99
CA LEU A 140 5.85 2.63 -3.26
C LEU A 140 7.16 3.32 -3.65
N GLY A 141 7.61 3.20 -4.89
CA GLY A 141 8.82 3.93 -5.27
C GLY A 141 9.38 3.57 -6.62
N SER A 142 10.48 4.24 -6.96
CA SER A 142 11.29 3.88 -8.11
C SER A 142 12.06 2.58 -7.88
N LEU A 143 12.29 1.88 -8.98
CA LEU A 143 13.18 0.73 -9.07
C LEU A 143 14.13 0.97 -10.23
N SER A 144 15.43 0.77 -10.00
CA SER A 144 16.41 0.72 -11.09
C SER A 144 17.37 -0.45 -10.92
N ALA A 145 17.89 -0.98 -12.01
CA ALA A 145 18.85 -2.08 -12.03
C ALA A 145 19.49 -2.22 -13.42
N THR A 146 20.48 -3.08 -13.56
CA THR A 146 20.83 -3.69 -14.85
C THR A 146 20.22 -5.09 -14.92
N PHE A 147 19.54 -5.42 -16.01
CA PHE A 147 18.89 -6.70 -16.24
C PHE A 147 19.43 -7.41 -17.49
N THR A 148 19.73 -8.70 -17.34
CA THR A 148 19.98 -9.62 -18.47
C THR A 148 19.27 -10.94 -18.23
N ALA A 149 18.87 -11.62 -19.31
CA ALA A 149 18.18 -12.92 -19.22
C ALA A 149 19.04 -14.02 -18.58
N ASP A 150 20.38 -13.92 -18.71
CA ASP A 150 21.33 -14.92 -18.21
C ASP A 150 21.95 -14.57 -16.87
N GLY A 151 22.23 -13.28 -16.62
CA GLY A 151 22.83 -12.81 -15.36
C GLY A 151 21.80 -12.43 -14.31
N GLY A 152 20.58 -12.05 -14.70
CA GLY A 152 19.55 -11.52 -13.81
C GLY A 152 19.72 -10.04 -13.53
N PHE A 153 19.50 -9.64 -12.27
CA PHE A 153 19.51 -8.27 -11.79
C PHE A 153 20.80 -7.95 -11.06
N ALA A 154 21.51 -6.92 -11.51
CA ALA A 154 22.71 -6.38 -10.90
C ALA A 154 22.54 -4.90 -10.54
N GLY A 155 23.19 -4.46 -9.46
CA GLY A 155 23.16 -3.05 -9.04
C GLY A 155 21.76 -2.51 -8.75
N GLY A 156 20.83 -3.38 -8.34
CA GLY A 156 19.44 -3.04 -8.12
C GLY A 156 19.27 -2.04 -6.98
N ARG A 157 18.39 -1.05 -7.16
CA ARG A 157 18.08 0.00 -6.20
C ARG A 157 16.58 0.21 -6.09
N LEU A 158 16.09 0.37 -4.87
CA LEU A 158 14.75 0.87 -4.56
C LEU A 158 14.87 2.27 -4.00
N GLY A 159 14.18 3.23 -4.62
CA GLY A 159 14.45 4.64 -4.38
C GLY A 159 15.82 5.02 -4.93
N ASN A 160 15.88 6.09 -5.71
CA ASN A 160 17.15 6.77 -5.92
C ASN A 160 17.33 7.74 -4.75
N GLY A 161 18.53 7.85 -4.19
CA GLY A 161 18.85 8.94 -3.25
C GLY A 161 18.79 10.34 -3.89
N SER A 162 18.11 10.49 -5.04
CA SER A 162 17.88 11.73 -5.76
C SER A 162 16.37 11.98 -5.89
N THR A 163 15.99 13.21 -6.22
CA THR A 163 14.61 13.69 -6.02
C THR A 163 13.62 13.25 -7.10
N SER A 164 14.02 12.46 -8.10
CA SER A 164 13.15 12.25 -9.27
C SER A 164 11.99 11.29 -8.99
N LEU A 165 12.14 10.30 -8.11
CA LEU A 165 11.07 9.44 -7.60
C LEU A 165 11.54 8.72 -6.32
N PRO A 166 11.26 9.25 -5.11
CA PRO A 166 11.64 8.57 -3.87
C PRO A 166 10.89 7.25 -3.72
N ALA A 167 11.47 6.32 -2.97
CA ALA A 167 10.72 5.20 -2.42
C ALA A 167 10.27 5.52 -0.99
N VAL A 168 9.04 5.09 -0.67
CA VAL A 168 8.38 5.36 0.60
C VAL A 168 7.75 4.09 1.16
N LEU A 169 7.88 3.94 2.47
CA LEU A 169 7.06 3.03 3.26
C LEU A 169 5.91 3.84 3.85
N ALA A 170 4.70 3.52 3.43
CA ALA A 170 3.48 4.18 3.86
C ALA A 170 2.62 3.18 4.64
N GLY A 171 2.46 3.40 5.93
CA GLY A 171 1.41 2.72 6.68
C GLY A 171 0.25 3.66 6.96
N ARG A 172 -0.44 3.47 8.08
CA ARG A 172 -1.60 4.29 8.45
C ARG A 172 -1.15 5.38 9.42
N PRO A 173 -0.94 6.64 8.97
CA PRO A 173 -0.54 7.74 9.85
C PRO A 173 -1.60 8.05 10.91
N CYS A 174 -2.86 7.94 10.51
CA CYS A 174 -4.00 8.15 11.38
C CYS A 174 -4.47 6.79 11.91
N LYS A 175 -4.06 6.42 13.14
CA LYS A 175 -4.72 5.36 13.89
C LYS A 175 -6.05 5.91 14.38
N ASP A 176 -7.15 5.43 13.82
CA ASP A 176 -8.50 5.65 14.35
C ASP A 176 -8.75 7.04 14.95
N SER A 177 -8.32 8.10 14.27
CA SER A 177 -9.20 9.24 14.15
C SER A 177 -10.33 8.76 13.25
N LYS A 178 -11.21 7.93 13.83
CA LYS A 178 -12.63 8.06 13.54
C LYS A 178 -12.78 9.58 13.50
N PRO A 179 -13.26 10.19 12.39
CA PRO A 179 -13.68 11.58 12.51
C PRO A 179 -14.49 11.62 13.80
N ALA A 180 -14.50 12.74 14.51
CA ALA A 180 -15.52 12.93 15.52
C ALA A 180 -16.93 12.93 14.89
N GLY A 181 -17.21 12.06 13.90
CA GLY A 181 -18.37 11.21 13.81
C GLY A 181 -19.02 11.18 15.16
N THR A 182 -19.99 12.08 15.24
CA THR A 182 -20.69 12.48 16.42
C THR A 182 -21.16 11.19 17.05
N ALA A 183 -20.49 10.76 18.13
CA ALA A 183 -20.91 9.54 18.80
C ALA A 183 -22.37 9.79 19.16
N VAL A 184 -23.29 9.06 18.53
CA VAL A 184 -24.69 9.09 18.91
C VAL A 184 -24.71 8.63 20.35
N ARG A 185 -24.74 9.60 21.27
CA ARG A 185 -24.76 9.35 22.71
C ARG A 185 -26.17 9.03 23.17
N LEU A 186 -27.16 9.38 22.35
CA LEU A 186 -28.56 9.26 22.72
C LEU A 186 -29.40 8.86 21.50
N SER A 187 -30.11 7.75 21.61
CA SER A 187 -31.12 7.31 20.64
C SER A 187 -32.44 7.18 21.38
N VAL A 188 -33.43 8.01 21.04
CA VAL A 188 -34.71 8.06 21.74
C VAL A 188 -35.82 7.67 20.78
N LYS A 189 -36.65 6.72 21.20
CA LYS A 189 -37.91 6.36 20.52
C LYS A 189 -39.06 6.82 21.40
N GLY A 190 -39.89 7.71 20.88
CA GLY A 190 -40.84 8.42 21.72
C GLY A 190 -41.86 9.26 20.95
N GLU A 191 -42.54 10.10 21.70
CA GLU A 191 -43.50 11.09 21.19
C GLU A 191 -42.92 12.50 21.36
N VAL A 192 -43.06 13.34 20.34
CA VAL A 192 -42.58 14.73 20.38
C VAL A 192 -43.46 15.54 21.34
N THR A 193 -42.88 16.06 22.40
CA THR A 193 -43.58 16.90 23.39
C THR A 193 -43.41 18.39 23.11
N ALA A 194 -42.28 18.79 22.51
CA ALA A 194 -42.04 20.16 22.05
C ALA A 194 -41.13 20.18 20.81
N ILE A 195 -41.34 21.13 19.92
CA ILE A 195 -40.47 21.36 18.75
C ILE A 195 -40.48 22.84 18.37
N ASP A 196 -39.29 23.39 18.15
CA ASP A 196 -39.07 24.76 17.67
C ASP A 196 -37.96 24.81 16.61
N ALA A 197 -37.55 26.01 16.18
CA ALA A 197 -36.53 26.17 15.13
C ALA A 197 -35.11 25.72 15.55
N SER A 198 -34.86 25.62 16.85
CA SER A 198 -33.56 25.40 17.49
C SER A 198 -33.51 24.13 18.33
N SER A 199 -34.64 23.49 18.65
CA SER A 199 -34.70 22.31 19.50
C SER A 199 -35.88 21.38 19.21
N ILE A 200 -35.71 20.10 19.54
CA ILE A 200 -36.78 19.10 19.58
C ILE A 200 -36.69 18.32 20.89
N THR A 201 -37.83 18.15 21.56
CA THR A 201 -37.96 17.38 22.81
C THR A 201 -38.87 16.18 22.59
N VAL A 202 -38.41 15.02 23.03
CA VAL A 202 -39.11 13.74 22.87
C VAL A 202 -39.25 13.07 24.24
N LYS A 203 -40.47 12.65 24.55
CA LYS A 203 -40.77 11.77 25.68
C LYS A 203 -40.54 10.31 25.29
N PRO A 204 -39.56 9.63 25.90
CA PRO A 204 -39.26 8.23 25.60
C PRO A 204 -40.43 7.30 25.95
N ARG A 205 -40.61 6.22 25.17
CA ARG A 205 -41.65 5.20 25.46
C ARG A 205 -41.37 4.35 26.70
N ASP A 206 -40.12 4.29 27.13
CA ASP A 206 -39.69 3.51 28.31
C ASP A 206 -40.01 4.21 29.64
N GLY A 207 -40.62 5.39 29.61
CA GLY A 207 -41.00 6.15 30.79
C GLY A 207 -39.86 6.96 31.41
N SER A 208 -38.67 6.98 30.80
CA SER A 208 -37.57 7.83 31.23
C SER A 208 -37.84 9.32 31.00
N ALA A 209 -37.00 10.16 31.60
CA ALA A 209 -37.14 11.62 31.50
C ALA A 209 -37.06 12.11 30.05
N GLU A 210 -37.77 13.20 29.76
CA GLU A 210 -37.76 13.82 28.43
C GLU A 210 -36.35 14.18 27.98
N GLN A 211 -36.11 14.03 26.69
CA GLN A 211 -34.82 14.25 26.08
C GLN A 211 -34.92 15.35 25.03
N THR A 212 -34.07 16.37 25.15
CA THR A 212 -34.02 17.51 24.24
C THR A 212 -32.74 17.49 23.41
N CYS A 213 -32.87 17.74 22.11
CA CYS A 213 -31.75 17.87 21.19
C CYS A 213 -31.84 19.17 20.41
N LYS A 214 -30.70 19.84 20.23
CA LYS A 214 -30.59 21.06 19.44
C LYS A 214 -30.68 20.75 17.95
N ILE A 215 -31.36 21.62 17.21
CA ILE A 215 -31.43 21.63 15.75
C ILE A 215 -30.45 22.70 15.30
N VAL A 216 -29.39 22.28 14.59
CA VAL A 216 -28.33 23.17 14.12
C VAL A 216 -28.17 22.99 12.62
N SER A 217 -28.33 24.06 11.84
CA SER A 217 -28.06 24.04 10.40
C SER A 217 -26.55 24.15 10.15
N PRO A 218 -25.96 23.39 9.20
CA PRO A 218 -26.56 22.41 8.30
C PRO A 218 -26.54 20.95 8.83
N THR A 219 -26.14 20.75 10.09
CA THR A 219 -25.86 19.42 10.65
C THR A 219 -27.12 18.59 10.93
N SER A 220 -28.22 19.24 11.32
CA SER A 220 -29.46 18.58 11.69
C SER A 220 -30.38 18.31 10.49
N PRO A 221 -31.08 17.16 10.46
CA PRO A 221 -32.08 16.89 9.44
C PRO A 221 -33.28 17.84 9.57
N SER A 222 -34.00 18.03 8.46
CA SER A 222 -35.23 18.83 8.45
C SER A 222 -36.29 18.24 9.39
N THR A 223 -36.97 19.10 10.13
CA THR A 223 -38.11 18.76 10.99
C THR A 223 -39.46 18.95 10.29
N ALA A 224 -39.46 19.28 8.99
CA ALA A 224 -40.69 19.43 8.22
C ALA A 224 -41.55 18.15 8.29
N GLY A 225 -42.85 18.32 8.57
CA GLY A 225 -43.81 17.20 8.68
C GLY A 225 -43.81 16.47 10.03
N ILE A 226 -43.05 16.97 11.01
CA ILE A 226 -43.08 16.56 12.41
C ILE A 226 -43.79 17.65 13.24
N ALA A 227 -44.77 17.24 14.04
CA ALA A 227 -45.48 18.10 14.96
C ALA A 227 -45.49 17.48 16.36
N VAL A 228 -45.83 18.28 17.38
CA VAL A 228 -46.12 17.78 18.73
C VAL A 228 -47.15 16.65 18.63
N GLY A 229 -46.90 15.54 19.34
CA GLY A 229 -47.69 14.30 19.27
C GLY A 229 -47.20 13.28 18.22
N SER A 230 -46.23 13.63 17.38
CA SER A 230 -45.68 12.69 16.40
C SER A 230 -44.81 11.62 17.08
N LYS A 231 -44.97 10.36 16.69
CA LYS A 231 -44.07 9.27 17.08
C LYS A 231 -42.79 9.32 16.24
N VAL A 232 -41.64 9.38 16.89
CA VAL A 232 -40.34 9.54 16.21
C VAL A 232 -39.26 8.68 16.84
N GLU A 233 -38.23 8.38 16.05
CA GLU A 233 -36.91 7.97 16.51
C GLU A 233 -35.92 9.09 16.23
N ILE A 234 -35.37 9.69 17.30
CA ILE A 234 -34.31 10.70 17.18
C ILE A 234 -32.98 10.11 17.62
N ARG A 235 -31.91 10.54 16.94
CA ARG A 235 -30.54 10.29 17.37
C ARG A 235 -29.84 11.62 17.54
N CYS A 236 -29.26 11.77 18.71
CA CYS A 236 -28.57 12.97 19.12
C CYS A 236 -27.15 12.62 19.51
N ALA A 237 -26.27 13.54 19.17
CA ALA A 237 -24.85 13.30 19.27
C ALA A 237 -24.17 14.60 19.69
N LEU A 238 -23.11 14.47 20.48
CA LEU A 238 -22.43 15.62 21.04
C LEU A 238 -21.61 16.33 19.95
N VAL A 239 -22.04 17.52 19.52
CA VAL A 239 -21.31 18.41 18.61
C VAL A 239 -20.82 19.60 19.42
N GLY A 240 -19.51 19.71 19.63
CA GLY A 240 -18.95 20.67 20.58
C GLY A 240 -19.37 20.31 22.01
N THR A 241 -20.14 21.19 22.66
CA THR A 241 -20.71 20.96 24.00
C THR A 241 -22.20 20.61 23.98
N ASP A 242 -22.83 20.62 22.80
CA ASP A 242 -24.28 20.52 22.66
C ASP A 242 -24.72 19.15 22.13
N MET A 243 -25.86 18.67 22.63
CA MET A 243 -26.53 17.48 22.10
C MET A 243 -27.32 17.86 20.85
N THR A 244 -26.71 17.67 19.69
CA THR A 244 -27.28 18.06 18.38
C THR A 244 -27.99 16.90 17.73
N LEU A 245 -29.16 17.16 17.14
CA LEU A 245 -29.94 16.21 16.37
C LEU A 245 -29.16 15.84 15.10
N VAL A 246 -28.85 14.56 14.93
CA VAL A 246 -28.14 14.02 13.76
C VAL A 246 -28.99 13.07 12.92
N LYS A 247 -30.10 12.56 13.48
CA LYS A 247 -31.06 11.73 12.75
C LYS A 247 -32.46 11.92 13.32
N LEU A 248 -33.45 11.99 12.43
CA LEU A 248 -34.88 12.06 12.75
C LEU A 248 -35.64 11.14 11.80
N GLU A 249 -36.36 10.18 12.35
CA GLU A 249 -37.26 9.30 11.59
C GLU A 249 -38.67 9.36 12.19
N LYS A 250 -39.67 9.67 11.37
CA LYS A 250 -41.08 9.52 11.76
C LYS A 250 -41.44 8.05 11.80
N LYS A 251 -42.09 7.61 12.88
CA LYS A 251 -42.65 6.26 13.00
C LYS A 251 -44.17 6.39 12.92
N SER A 252 -44.78 5.63 12.00
CA SER A 252 -46.24 5.47 11.90
C SER A 252 -46.78 4.72 13.13
#